data_AF-A0A452RLQ1-F1
#
_entry.id   AF-A0A452RLQ1-F1
#
_cell.length_a   1.000
_cell.length_b   1.000
_cell.length_c   1.000
_cell.angle_alpha   90.00
_cell.angle_beta   90.00
_cell.angle_gamma   90.00
#
_symmetry.space_group_name_H-M   'P 1'
#
loop_
_entity.id
_entity.type
_entity.pdbx_description
1 polymer ?
#
loop_
_entity_poly.entity_id
_entity_poly.type
_entity_poly.pdbx_seq_one_letter_code
_entity_poly.pdbx_strand_id
1 'polypeptide(L)'
;MPRERSCAAAAAGSPRGARGSGEDAGDLRKDTSNIPFEELLELQDQLGIKTYKQLAAGNSSKKQGSRSRVQNACVADKHRPLEMSAKVRVPFLRQVVPISKKVARDPRFDDLSGEYNPEVFDKTYEFLNDIRAKEKELVKRQLKKHRSGPEHEKLQQLLQRMEQQEMAQQERKRQQELRLALKQEQRARAQQGHRPYFLKRSEQRQLVLAEKFKELKRSKKLESFLSRKRRRNAGKDRRHLPLSKE
;
A
#
# COMPACT_ATOMS: atom_id res chain seq x y z
N MET A 1 -19.90 -4.12 21.79
CA MET A 1 -18.47 -3.76 21.68
C MET A 1 -17.87 -3.69 23.08
N PRO A 2 -17.34 -4.80 23.63
CA PRO A 2 -16.63 -4.76 24.90
C PRO A 2 -15.15 -4.40 24.68
N ARG A 3 -14.59 -3.71 25.68
CA ARG A 3 -13.30 -3.04 25.68
C ARG A 3 -12.13 -4.03 25.74
N GLU A 4 -11.12 -3.79 24.92
CA GLU A 4 -9.86 -4.53 24.92
C GLU A 4 -9.12 -4.33 26.26
N ARG A 5 -8.70 -5.43 26.87
CA ARG A 5 -7.81 -5.48 28.02
C ARG A 5 -6.38 -5.68 27.51
N SER A 6 -5.50 -4.73 27.80
CA SER A 6 -4.07 -4.85 27.56
C SER A 6 -3.44 -5.85 28.55
N CYS A 7 -2.90 -6.95 28.03
CA CYS A 7 -2.06 -7.85 28.81
C CYS A 7 -0.63 -7.32 28.84
N ALA A 8 -0.16 -6.97 30.03
CA ALA A 8 1.24 -6.66 30.32
C ALA A 8 2.08 -7.95 30.23
N ALA A 9 3.15 -7.91 29.44
CA ALA A 9 4.12 -8.99 29.34
C ALA A 9 5.09 -8.94 30.53
N ALA A 10 5.06 -9.97 31.36
CA ALA A 10 6.04 -10.20 32.43
C ALA A 10 7.31 -10.82 31.83
N ALA A 11 8.45 -10.17 32.08
CA ALA A 11 9.77 -10.69 31.78
C ALA A 11 10.14 -11.80 32.79
N ALA A 12 10.30 -13.03 32.30
CA ALA A 12 10.87 -14.14 33.06
C ALA A 12 12.29 -14.40 32.56
N GLY A 13 13.27 -14.21 33.45
CA GLY A 13 14.68 -14.49 33.19
C GLY A 13 14.95 -15.98 32.97
N SER A 14 15.76 -16.29 31.96
CA SER A 14 16.27 -17.64 31.70
C SER A 14 17.55 -17.89 32.52
N PRO A 15 17.68 -19.02 33.23
CA PRO A 15 18.95 -19.42 33.81
C PRO A 15 19.87 -19.96 32.71
N ARG A 16 21.13 -19.53 32.75
CA ARG A 16 22.22 -20.01 31.90
C ARG A 16 22.47 -21.49 32.21
N GLY A 17 22.14 -22.37 31.27
CA GLY A 17 22.47 -23.79 31.29
C GLY A 17 23.71 -24.10 30.46
N ALA A 18 24.56 -24.96 31.01
CA ALA A 18 25.89 -25.38 30.58
C ALA A 18 26.05 -25.68 29.07
N ARG A 19 27.21 -25.26 28.54
CA ARG A 19 27.80 -25.78 27.31
C ARG A 19 28.17 -27.26 27.54
N GLY A 20 27.46 -28.16 26.88
CA GLY A 20 27.86 -29.57 26.70
C GLY A 20 28.30 -29.78 25.25
N SER A 21 29.48 -30.36 25.09
CA SER A 21 30.15 -30.73 23.85
C SER A 21 29.24 -31.48 22.87
N GLY A 22 29.16 -30.99 21.64
CA GLY A 22 28.34 -31.55 20.55
C GLY A 22 29.16 -32.35 19.55
N GLU A 23 30.10 -33.19 19.99
CA GLU A 23 31.04 -33.87 19.09
C GLU A 23 30.99 -35.43 19.13
N ASP A 24 30.33 -36.07 20.11
CA ASP A 24 30.39 -37.54 20.25
C ASP A 24 29.44 -38.36 19.35
N ALA A 25 28.43 -37.75 18.71
CA ALA A 25 27.41 -38.53 17.98
C ALA A 25 27.86 -39.01 16.58
N GLY A 26 28.87 -38.35 16.00
CA GLY A 26 29.40 -38.69 14.67
C GLY A 26 30.40 -39.84 14.68
N ASP A 27 31.05 -40.10 15.82
CA ASP A 27 32.08 -41.13 15.97
C ASP A 27 31.49 -42.53 16.10
N LEU A 28 30.43 -42.71 16.88
CA LEU A 28 29.80 -44.02 17.09
C LEU A 28 29.37 -44.72 15.80
N ARG A 29 28.90 -43.98 14.78
CA ARG A 29 28.51 -44.58 13.48
C ARG A 29 29.72 -45.07 12.68
N LYS A 30 30.85 -44.38 12.77
CA LYS A 30 32.10 -44.81 12.12
C LYS A 30 32.71 -45.98 12.87
N ASP A 31 32.65 -45.97 14.20
CA ASP A 31 33.14 -47.08 15.03
C ASP A 31 32.35 -48.37 14.81
N THR A 32 31.01 -48.28 14.68
CA THR A 32 30.18 -49.45 14.34
C THR A 32 30.40 -50.00 12.93
N SER A 33 31.08 -49.28 12.03
CA SER A 33 31.29 -49.73 10.65
C SER A 33 32.44 -50.74 10.49
N ASN A 34 33.33 -50.83 11.49
CA ASN A 34 34.46 -51.77 11.50
C ASN A 34 34.19 -53.04 12.35
N ILE A 35 33.03 -53.15 12.99
CA ILE A 35 32.65 -54.28 13.85
C ILE A 35 31.99 -55.38 12.99
N PRO A 36 32.34 -56.68 13.15
CA PRO A 36 31.70 -57.78 12.43
C PRO A 36 30.21 -57.91 12.78
N PHE A 37 29.43 -58.42 11.83
CA PHE A 37 27.97 -58.46 11.93
C PHE A 37 27.45 -59.26 13.14
N GLU A 38 28.11 -60.35 13.52
CA GLU A 38 27.71 -61.17 14.67
C GLU A 38 27.75 -60.36 15.96
N GLU A 39 28.81 -59.58 16.16
CA GLU A 39 29.01 -58.78 17.36
C GLU A 39 28.00 -57.62 17.44
N LEU A 40 27.58 -57.06 16.29
CA LEU A 40 26.48 -56.08 16.24
C LEU A 40 25.12 -56.69 16.60
N LEU A 41 24.89 -57.96 16.26
CA LEU A 41 23.65 -58.67 16.55
C LEU A 41 23.55 -58.98 18.05
N GLU A 42 24.64 -59.48 18.65
CA GLU A 42 24.72 -59.70 20.10
C GLU A 42 24.48 -58.40 20.88
N LEU A 43 25.06 -57.30 20.41
CA LEU A 43 24.89 -55.96 21.01
C LEU A 43 23.42 -55.49 20.90
N GLN A 44 22.76 -55.76 19.77
CA GLN A 44 21.33 -55.48 19.58
C GLN A 44 20.44 -56.31 20.53
N ASP A 45 20.78 -57.57 20.78
CA ASP A 45 20.02 -58.46 21.65
C ASP A 45 20.23 -58.10 23.14
N GLN A 46 21.43 -57.71 23.53
CA GLN A 46 21.74 -57.27 24.90
C GLN A 46 21.09 -55.92 25.24
N LEU A 47 21.20 -54.91 24.37
CA LEU A 47 20.64 -53.58 24.62
C LEU A 47 19.14 -53.52 24.32
N GLY A 48 18.66 -54.37 23.42
CA GLY A 48 17.30 -54.38 22.88
C GLY A 48 17.14 -53.51 21.62
N ILE A 49 16.28 -53.96 20.71
CA ILE A 49 16.09 -53.38 19.37
C ILE A 49 15.73 -51.88 19.40
N LYS A 50 14.98 -51.42 20.42
CA LYS A 50 14.48 -50.04 20.49
C LYS A 50 15.54 -49.04 20.94
N THR A 51 16.40 -49.43 21.88
CA THR A 51 17.48 -48.58 22.42
C THR A 51 18.64 -48.53 21.42
N TYR A 52 19.01 -49.68 20.83
CA TYR A 52 20.03 -49.76 19.78
C TYR A 52 19.71 -48.85 18.60
N LYS A 53 18.45 -48.87 18.10
CA LYS A 53 18.02 -47.98 17.02
C LYS A 53 18.05 -46.50 17.40
N GLN A 54 17.79 -46.14 18.65
CA GLN A 54 17.87 -44.74 19.11
C GLN A 54 19.32 -44.25 19.16
N LEU A 55 20.23 -45.08 19.66
CA LEU A 55 21.66 -44.80 19.68
C LEU A 55 22.23 -44.69 18.25
N ALA A 56 21.91 -45.64 17.37
CA ALA A 56 22.36 -45.64 15.99
C ALA A 56 21.75 -44.52 15.14
N ALA A 57 20.49 -44.13 15.38
CA ALA A 57 19.85 -43.01 14.68
C ALA A 57 20.38 -41.64 15.15
N GLY A 58 21.08 -41.59 16.28
CA GLY A 58 21.44 -40.36 16.97
C GLY A 58 20.20 -39.62 17.48
N ASN A 59 20.37 -38.77 18.50
CA ASN A 59 19.31 -37.85 18.93
C ASN A 59 19.13 -36.71 17.91
N SER A 60 18.73 -37.05 16.68
CA SER A 60 18.20 -36.07 15.74
C SER A 60 16.88 -35.59 16.34
N SER A 61 16.87 -34.34 16.80
CA SER A 61 15.69 -33.68 17.33
C SER A 61 14.49 -33.96 16.41
N LYS A 62 13.44 -34.55 16.98
CA LYS A 62 12.18 -34.78 16.30
C LYS A 62 11.70 -33.44 15.75
N LYS A 63 11.92 -33.17 14.47
CA LYS A 63 11.17 -32.16 13.72
C LYS A 63 9.73 -32.68 13.63
N GLN A 64 8.97 -32.37 14.66
CA GLN A 64 7.51 -32.39 14.64
C GLN A 64 7.07 -31.46 13.50
N GLY A 65 6.42 -32.02 12.47
CA GLY A 65 5.74 -31.21 11.47
C GLY A 65 6.38 -31.17 10.07
N SER A 66 6.77 -32.32 9.53
CA SER A 66 6.47 -32.55 8.12
C SER A 66 5.80 -33.90 8.02
N ARG A 67 4.50 -33.94 7.71
CA ARG A 67 3.93 -35.13 7.06
C ARG A 67 4.90 -35.43 5.93
N SER A 68 5.51 -36.62 5.94
CA SER A 68 6.25 -37.07 4.77
C SER A 68 5.28 -36.87 3.62
N ARG A 69 5.66 -36.01 2.67
CA ARG A 69 5.05 -36.02 1.35
C ARG A 69 5.15 -37.47 0.97
N VAL A 70 4.02 -38.18 0.94
CA VAL A 70 3.95 -39.49 0.30
C VAL A 70 4.45 -39.16 -1.08
N GLN A 71 5.73 -39.44 -1.32
CA GLN A 71 6.28 -39.47 -2.63
C GLN A 71 5.46 -40.61 -3.22
N ASN A 72 4.38 -40.27 -3.92
CA ASN A 72 3.75 -41.20 -4.82
C ASN A 72 4.93 -41.70 -5.64
N ALA A 73 5.33 -42.94 -5.39
CA ALA A 73 6.46 -43.57 -6.04
C ALA A 73 6.34 -43.18 -7.51
N CYS A 74 7.39 -42.55 -8.02
CA CYS A 74 7.43 -42.02 -9.37
C CYS A 74 6.75 -43.03 -10.31
N VAL A 75 5.66 -42.60 -10.93
CA VAL A 75 4.95 -43.40 -11.92
C VAL A 75 5.93 -43.56 -13.07
N ALA A 76 6.65 -44.68 -13.10
CA ALA A 76 7.67 -44.96 -14.10
C ALA A 76 7.07 -45.03 -15.51
N ASP A 77 5.77 -45.32 -15.62
CA ASP A 77 5.02 -45.36 -16.88
C ASP A 77 3.60 -44.83 -16.69
N LYS A 78 3.22 -43.83 -17.50
CA LYS A 78 1.92 -43.11 -17.44
C LYS A 78 0.74 -44.00 -17.81
N HIS A 79 0.99 -45.13 -18.47
CA HIS A 79 -0.05 -46.06 -18.93
C HIS A 79 -0.19 -47.32 -18.06
N ARG A 80 0.58 -47.42 -16.97
CA ARG A 80 0.49 -48.55 -16.04
C ARG A 80 -0.58 -48.30 -14.97
N PRO A 81 -1.45 -49.29 -14.65
CA PRO A 81 -2.38 -49.17 -13.53
C PRO A 81 -1.62 -48.99 -12.21
N LEU A 82 -2.14 -48.12 -11.34
CA LEU A 82 -1.60 -47.88 -9.99
C LEU A 82 -2.43 -48.66 -8.97
N GLU A 83 -1.76 -49.50 -8.19
CA GLU A 83 -2.37 -50.20 -7.08
C GLU A 83 -2.55 -49.25 -5.89
N MET A 84 -3.78 -49.14 -5.38
CA MET A 84 -4.13 -48.34 -4.21
C MET A 84 -4.76 -49.25 -3.15
N SER A 85 -4.42 -49.04 -1.87
CA SER A 85 -4.99 -49.85 -0.79
C SER A 85 -6.46 -49.53 -0.56
N ALA A 86 -7.32 -50.56 -0.53
CA ALA A 86 -8.75 -50.45 -0.23
C ALA A 86 -9.05 -49.89 1.18
N LYS A 87 -8.05 -49.82 2.06
CA LYS A 87 -8.17 -49.25 3.41
C LYS A 87 -8.11 -47.71 3.41
N VAL A 88 -7.68 -47.09 2.31
CA VAL A 88 -7.56 -45.63 2.20
C VAL A 88 -8.92 -45.04 1.87
N ARG A 89 -9.51 -44.31 2.83
CA ARG A 89 -10.79 -43.60 2.62
C ARG A 89 -10.58 -42.42 1.67
N VAL A 90 -11.49 -42.26 0.71
CA VAL A 90 -11.50 -41.11 -0.20
C VAL A 90 -11.81 -39.84 0.60
N PRO A 91 -11.02 -38.76 0.48
CA PRO A 91 -11.32 -37.51 1.16
C PRO A 91 -12.61 -36.89 0.62
N PHE A 92 -13.46 -36.40 1.51
CA PHE A 92 -14.74 -35.77 1.15
C PHE A 92 -14.55 -34.48 0.34
N LEU A 93 -13.52 -33.69 0.68
CA LEU A 93 -13.16 -32.48 -0.07
C LEU A 93 -12.02 -32.75 -1.05
N ARG A 94 -12.21 -32.36 -2.31
CA ARG A 94 -11.13 -32.33 -3.29
C ARG A 94 -10.12 -31.24 -2.93
N GLN A 95 -8.83 -31.58 -2.99
CA GLN A 95 -7.76 -30.58 -2.88
C GLN A 95 -7.75 -29.72 -4.15
N VAL A 96 -8.29 -28.51 -4.08
CA VAL A 96 -8.20 -27.52 -5.17
C VAL A 96 -6.78 -26.96 -5.18
N VAL A 97 -5.97 -27.38 -6.16
CA VAL A 97 -4.67 -26.76 -6.40
C VAL A 97 -4.93 -25.39 -7.03
N PRO A 98 -4.49 -24.27 -6.42
CA PRO A 98 -4.65 -22.96 -7.03
C PRO A 98 -3.83 -22.95 -8.34
N ILE A 99 -4.54 -22.88 -9.46
CA ILE A 99 -3.93 -22.74 -10.78
C ILE A 99 -3.62 -21.26 -10.95
N SER A 100 -2.36 -20.92 -11.25
CA SER A 100 -1.98 -19.57 -11.66
C SER A 100 -2.58 -19.29 -13.03
N LYS A 101 -3.75 -18.67 -13.05
CA LYS A 101 -4.39 -18.22 -14.28
C LYS A 101 -3.74 -16.91 -14.70
N LYS A 102 -3.31 -16.81 -15.97
CA LYS A 102 -2.86 -15.54 -16.55
C LYS A 102 -4.09 -14.64 -16.70
N VAL A 103 -4.22 -13.65 -15.83
CA VAL A 103 -5.25 -12.60 -15.93
C VAL A 103 -4.70 -11.50 -16.83
N ALA A 104 -5.44 -11.14 -17.87
CA ALA A 104 -5.12 -9.96 -18.68
C ALA A 104 -5.25 -8.72 -17.79
N ARG A 105 -4.16 -7.98 -17.64
CA ARG A 105 -4.13 -6.78 -16.80
C ARG A 105 -4.24 -5.54 -17.70
N ASP A 106 -5.19 -4.68 -17.40
CA ASP A 106 -5.29 -3.35 -18.02
C ASP A 106 -4.61 -2.36 -17.08
N PRO A 107 -3.50 -1.70 -17.47
CA PRO A 107 -2.77 -0.79 -16.59
C PRO A 107 -3.62 0.40 -16.11
N ARG A 108 -4.75 0.69 -16.76
CA ARG A 108 -5.70 1.74 -16.31
C ARG A 108 -6.52 1.31 -15.10
N PHE A 109 -6.73 0.00 -14.94
CA PHE A 109 -7.63 -0.58 -13.94
C PHE A 109 -6.93 -1.61 -13.04
N ASP A 110 -5.63 -1.83 -13.23
CA ASP A 110 -4.83 -2.75 -12.43
C ASP A 110 -4.33 -2.05 -11.18
N ASP A 111 -4.68 -2.60 -10.01
CA ASP A 111 -4.31 -2.06 -8.69
C ASP A 111 -2.78 -1.95 -8.52
N LEU A 112 -2.01 -2.74 -9.26
CA LEU A 112 -0.54 -2.71 -9.27
C LEU A 112 0.06 -1.48 -9.98
N SER A 113 -0.73 -0.76 -10.79
CA SER A 113 -0.25 0.39 -11.57
C SER A 113 -0.10 1.67 -10.75
N GLY A 114 -0.47 1.65 -9.46
CA GLY A 114 -0.27 2.73 -8.51
C GLY A 114 -1.40 3.77 -8.48
N GLU A 115 -1.22 4.80 -7.65
CA GLU A 115 -2.23 5.85 -7.44
C GLU A 115 -1.95 7.13 -8.24
N TYR A 116 -3.01 7.91 -8.49
CA TYR A 116 -2.91 9.19 -9.18
C TYR A 116 -2.10 10.22 -8.37
N ASN A 117 -0.92 10.57 -8.89
CA ASN A 117 -0.07 11.62 -8.34
C ASN A 117 -0.17 12.89 -9.19
N PRO A 118 -0.79 13.99 -8.68
CA PRO A 118 -0.99 15.20 -9.47
C PRO A 118 0.34 15.85 -9.91
N GLU A 119 1.38 15.78 -9.08
CA GLU A 119 2.68 16.37 -9.38
C GLU A 119 3.37 15.68 -10.56
N VAL A 120 3.26 14.35 -10.66
CA VAL A 120 3.82 13.59 -11.77
C VAL A 120 3.00 13.83 -13.01
N PHE A 121 1.67 13.76 -12.88
CA PHE A 121 0.73 13.99 -13.99
C PHE A 121 0.93 15.36 -14.65
N ASP A 122 1.01 16.43 -13.84
CA ASP A 122 1.17 17.79 -14.35
C ASP A 122 2.48 17.97 -15.12
N LYS A 123 3.54 17.24 -14.77
CA LYS A 123 4.83 17.24 -15.47
C LYS A 123 4.81 16.36 -16.73
N THR A 124 4.32 15.12 -16.63
CA THR A 124 4.29 14.18 -17.75
C THR A 124 3.38 14.66 -18.88
N TYR A 125 2.31 15.36 -18.54
CA TYR A 125 1.32 15.86 -19.49
C TYR A 125 1.33 17.38 -19.63
N GLU A 126 2.47 18.02 -19.39
CA GLU A 126 2.60 19.47 -19.48
C GLU A 126 2.23 20.02 -20.86
N PHE A 127 2.54 19.28 -21.93
CA PHE A 127 2.23 19.61 -23.32
C PHE A 127 0.72 19.78 -23.59
N LEU A 128 -0.16 19.24 -22.74
CA LEU A 128 -1.61 19.44 -22.87
C LEU A 128 -1.99 20.91 -22.69
N ASN A 129 -1.17 21.70 -21.99
CA ASN A 129 -1.40 23.14 -21.84
C ASN A 129 -1.31 23.86 -23.19
N ASP A 130 -0.34 23.48 -24.03
CA ASP A 130 -0.16 24.07 -25.37
C ASP A 130 -1.31 23.70 -26.29
N ILE A 131 -1.80 22.45 -26.21
CA ILE A 131 -2.95 21.98 -26.98
C ILE A 131 -4.21 22.76 -26.57
N ARG A 132 -4.47 22.87 -25.25
CA ARG A 132 -5.62 23.63 -24.73
C ARG A 132 -5.56 25.11 -25.12
N ALA A 133 -4.37 25.70 -25.14
CA ALA A 133 -4.19 27.09 -25.59
C ALA A 133 -4.58 27.25 -27.07
N LYS A 134 -4.12 26.35 -27.94
CA LYS A 134 -4.50 26.33 -29.37
C LYS A 134 -6.00 26.12 -29.55
N GLU A 135 -6.61 25.19 -28.83
CA GLU A 135 -8.06 24.96 -28.86
C GLU A 135 -8.85 26.20 -28.44
N LYS A 136 -8.40 26.89 -27.39
CA LYS A 136 -9.01 28.13 -26.91
C LYS A 136 -8.94 29.23 -27.97
N GLU A 137 -7.83 29.34 -28.71
CA GLU A 137 -7.73 30.26 -29.85
C GLU A 137 -8.70 29.90 -30.98
N LEU A 138 -8.86 28.62 -31.30
CA LEU A 138 -9.81 28.16 -32.32
C LEU A 138 -11.24 28.53 -31.94
N VAL A 139 -11.64 28.30 -30.69
CA VAL A 139 -12.96 28.70 -30.19
C VAL A 139 -13.15 30.22 -30.27
N LYS A 140 -12.13 31.02 -29.93
CA LYS A 140 -12.18 32.48 -30.09
C LYS A 140 -12.33 32.90 -31.56
N ARG A 141 -11.66 32.22 -32.49
CA ARG A 141 -11.78 32.49 -33.93
C ARG A 141 -13.18 32.14 -34.44
N GLN A 142 -13.77 31.02 -33.97
CA GLN A 142 -15.15 30.65 -34.32
C GLN A 142 -16.17 31.64 -33.75
N LEU A 143 -15.97 32.11 -32.51
CA LEU A 143 -16.82 33.11 -31.88
C LEU A 143 -16.82 34.44 -32.65
N LYS A 144 -15.70 34.81 -33.29
CA LYS A 144 -15.64 36.00 -34.17
C LYS A 144 -16.43 35.81 -35.48
N LYS A 145 -16.59 34.58 -35.96
CA LYS A 145 -17.31 34.26 -37.21
C LYS A 145 -18.82 34.23 -37.01
N HIS A 146 -19.28 33.66 -35.90
CA HIS A 146 -20.70 33.60 -35.57
C HIS A 146 -21.09 34.78 -34.69
N ARG A 147 -21.91 35.71 -35.17
CA ARG A 147 -22.25 36.93 -34.42
C ARG A 147 -23.46 36.79 -33.50
N SER A 148 -24.39 35.89 -33.84
CA SER A 148 -25.60 35.61 -33.08
C SER A 148 -26.15 34.22 -33.42
N GLY A 149 -26.88 33.62 -32.48
CA GLY A 149 -27.52 32.31 -32.63
C GLY A 149 -27.13 31.30 -31.54
N PRO A 150 -27.79 30.12 -31.52
CA PRO A 150 -27.56 29.10 -30.50
C PRO A 150 -26.11 28.59 -30.50
N GLU A 151 -25.46 28.55 -31.66
CA GLU A 151 -24.05 28.16 -31.79
C GLU A 151 -23.10 29.18 -31.17
N HIS A 152 -23.39 30.48 -31.26
CA HIS A 152 -22.58 31.52 -30.61
C HIS A 152 -22.64 31.39 -29.08
N GLU A 153 -23.83 31.14 -28.52
CA GLU A 153 -24.00 30.92 -27.08
C GLU A 153 -23.26 29.68 -26.59
N LYS A 154 -23.33 28.57 -27.34
CA LYS A 154 -22.57 27.34 -27.04
C LYS A 154 -21.07 27.60 -27.03
N LEU A 155 -20.55 28.31 -28.04
CA LEU A 155 -19.13 28.66 -28.13
C LEU A 155 -18.70 29.61 -27.00
N GLN A 156 -19.54 30.56 -26.61
CA GLN A 156 -19.28 31.46 -25.49
C GLN A 156 -19.21 30.69 -24.16
N GLN A 157 -20.16 29.78 -23.92
CA GLN A 157 -20.16 28.92 -22.74
C GLN A 157 -18.94 28.00 -22.71
N LEU A 158 -18.55 27.45 -23.86
CA LEU A 158 -17.34 26.62 -23.99
C LEU A 158 -16.08 27.43 -23.64
N LEU A 159 -15.93 28.63 -24.20
CA LEU A 159 -14.80 29.51 -23.90
C LEU A 159 -14.74 29.84 -22.41
N GLN A 160 -15.88 30.20 -21.81
CA GLN A 160 -15.98 30.48 -20.38
C GLN A 160 -15.56 29.26 -19.54
N ARG A 161 -15.99 28.05 -19.92
CA ARG A 161 -15.61 26.81 -19.25
C ARG A 161 -14.10 26.56 -19.34
N MET A 162 -13.50 26.74 -20.52
CA MET A 162 -12.06 26.59 -20.71
C MET A 162 -11.27 27.59 -19.85
N GLU A 163 -11.70 28.85 -19.81
CA GLU A 163 -11.09 29.88 -18.97
C GLU A 163 -11.21 29.55 -17.47
N GLN A 164 -12.36 29.09 -17.02
CA GLN A 164 -12.55 28.68 -15.62
C GLN A 164 -11.67 27.49 -15.25
N GLN A 165 -11.54 26.50 -16.13
CA GLN A 165 -10.67 25.34 -15.92
C GLN A 165 -9.20 25.76 -15.85
N GLU A 166 -8.75 26.62 -16.75
CA GLU A 166 -7.39 27.18 -16.74
C GLU A 166 -7.09 27.94 -15.45
N MET A 167 -7.99 28.84 -15.04
CA MET A 167 -7.85 29.60 -13.79
C MET A 167 -7.83 28.67 -12.57
N ALA A 168 -8.67 27.63 -12.54
CA ALA A 168 -8.69 26.65 -11.46
C ALA A 168 -7.38 25.83 -11.40
N GLN A 169 -6.81 25.47 -12.54
CA GLN A 169 -5.51 24.80 -12.60
C GLN A 169 -4.39 25.71 -12.11
N GLN A 170 -4.36 26.97 -12.52
CA GLN A 170 -3.39 27.95 -12.04
C GLN A 170 -3.50 28.17 -10.51
N GLU A 171 -4.72 28.28 -9.96
CA GLU A 171 -4.91 28.41 -8.51
C GLU A 171 -4.40 27.16 -7.76
N ARG A 172 -4.61 25.96 -8.32
CA ARG A 172 -4.07 24.70 -7.75
C ARG A 172 -2.54 24.69 -7.79
N LYS A 173 -1.92 25.05 -8.92
CA LYS A 173 -0.46 25.13 -9.06
C LYS A 173 0.15 26.12 -8.06
N ARG A 174 -0.41 27.33 -7.94
CA ARG A 174 0.02 28.33 -6.93
C ARG A 174 -0.06 27.79 -5.50
N GLN A 175 -1.13 27.08 -5.16
CA GLN A 175 -1.27 26.46 -3.83
C GLN A 175 -0.24 25.36 -3.59
N GLN A 176 0.08 24.56 -4.61
CA GLN A 176 1.12 23.54 -4.53
C GLN A 176 2.50 24.16 -4.36
N GLU A 177 2.84 25.17 -5.16
CA GLU A 177 4.10 25.92 -5.06
C GLU A 177 4.29 26.51 -3.67
N LEU A 178 3.26 27.14 -3.10
CA LEU A 178 3.30 27.65 -1.73
C LEU A 178 3.57 26.54 -0.70
N ARG A 179 2.94 25.37 -0.85
CA ARG A 179 3.19 24.22 0.04
C ARG A 179 4.61 23.69 -0.11
N LEU A 180 5.12 23.62 -1.33
CA LEU A 180 6.47 23.16 -1.61
C LEU A 180 7.50 24.14 -1.04
N ALA A 181 7.31 25.44 -1.22
CA ALA A 181 8.18 26.47 -0.63
C ALA A 181 8.24 26.36 0.90
N LEU A 182 7.08 26.24 1.57
CA LEU A 182 7.03 26.06 3.03
C LEU A 182 7.73 24.77 3.47
N LYS A 183 7.59 23.68 2.72
CA LYS A 183 8.26 22.41 3.01
C LYS A 183 9.78 22.53 2.85
N GLN A 184 10.24 23.28 1.84
CA GLN A 184 11.67 23.55 1.62
C GLN A 184 12.24 24.41 2.75
N GLU A 185 11.55 25.48 3.15
CA GLU A 185 11.97 26.32 4.29
C GLU A 185 12.07 25.53 5.60
N GLN A 186 11.08 24.68 5.89
CA GLN A 186 11.12 23.81 7.07
C GLN A 186 12.28 22.82 7.02
N ARG A 187 12.57 22.26 5.84
CA ARG A 187 13.72 21.36 5.65
C ARG A 187 15.03 22.11 5.89
N ALA A 188 15.18 23.34 5.40
CA ALA A 188 16.37 24.15 5.62
C ALA A 188 16.57 24.47 7.10
N ARG A 189 15.51 24.85 7.83
CA ARG A 189 15.56 25.06 9.29
C ARG A 189 15.95 23.79 10.04
N ALA A 190 15.44 22.64 9.62
CA ALA A 190 15.80 21.36 10.20
C ALA A 190 17.28 21.01 9.96
N GLN A 191 17.80 21.30 8.77
CA GLN A 191 19.23 21.13 8.44
C GLN A 191 20.12 22.03 9.29
N GLN A 192 19.64 23.22 9.68
CA GLN A 192 20.32 24.13 10.61
C GLN A 192 20.28 23.64 12.08
N GLY A 193 19.59 22.52 12.37
CA GLY A 193 19.48 21.96 13.71
C GLY A 193 18.25 22.44 14.51
N HIS A 194 17.39 23.28 13.93
CA HIS A 194 16.11 23.63 14.56
C HIS A 194 15.15 22.43 14.53
N ARG A 195 14.28 22.34 15.55
CA ARG A 195 13.27 21.27 15.63
C ARG A 195 12.33 21.31 14.41
N PRO A 196 12.20 20.22 13.63
CA PRO A 196 11.27 20.17 12.51
C PRO A 196 9.83 20.45 12.97
N TYR A 197 9.19 21.44 12.35
CA TYR A 197 7.80 21.83 12.64
C TYR A 197 6.94 21.62 11.41
N PHE A 198 5.93 20.76 11.53
CA PHE A 198 4.97 20.51 10.46
C PHE A 198 3.71 21.33 10.71
N LEU A 199 3.41 22.26 9.79
CA LEU A 199 2.22 23.11 9.87
C LEU A 199 0.94 22.27 9.92
N LYS A 200 0.06 22.60 10.87
CA LYS A 200 -1.27 22.00 10.95
C LYS A 200 -2.09 22.33 9.71
N ARG A 201 -3.08 21.49 9.38
CA ARG A 201 -3.99 21.73 8.23
C ARG A 201 -4.73 23.07 8.33
N SER A 202 -5.06 23.52 9.54
CA SER A 202 -5.67 24.84 9.79
C SER A 202 -4.72 25.98 9.46
N GLU A 203 -3.46 25.89 9.91
CA GLU A 203 -2.41 26.88 9.65
C GLU A 203 -2.09 26.98 8.15
N GLN A 204 -2.01 25.83 7.46
CA GLN A 204 -1.85 25.80 5.99
C GLN A 204 -2.99 26.54 5.28
N ARG A 205 -4.24 26.35 5.75
CA ARG A 205 -5.40 27.08 5.20
C ARG A 205 -5.30 28.59 5.47
N GLN A 206 -4.87 28.99 6.66
CA GLN A 206 -4.67 30.40 7.01
C GLN A 206 -3.60 31.05 6.13
N LEU A 207 -2.49 30.36 5.84
CA LEU A 207 -1.45 30.85 4.93
C LEU A 207 -1.98 31.05 3.51
N VAL A 208 -2.71 30.08 2.96
CA VAL A 208 -3.36 30.21 1.64
C VAL A 208 -4.35 31.39 1.63
N LEU A 209 -5.13 31.57 2.70
CA LEU A 209 -6.05 32.70 2.83
C LEU A 209 -5.30 34.04 2.93
N ALA A 210 -4.18 34.10 3.63
CA ALA A 210 -3.35 35.28 3.76
C ALA A 210 -2.75 35.69 2.41
N GLU A 211 -2.23 34.74 1.63
CA GLU A 211 -1.76 34.99 0.26
C GLU A 211 -2.89 35.49 -0.65
N LYS A 212 -4.07 34.85 -0.60
CA LYS A 212 -5.26 35.30 -1.35
C LYS A 212 -5.70 36.71 -0.95
N PHE A 213 -5.60 37.05 0.33
CA PHE A 213 -5.89 38.39 0.83
C PHE A 213 -4.89 39.42 0.28
N LYS A 214 -3.59 39.10 0.27
CA LYS A 214 -2.56 39.96 -0.34
C LYS A 214 -2.82 40.17 -1.83
N GLU A 215 -3.17 39.11 -2.57
CA GLU A 215 -3.51 39.19 -3.99
C GLU A 215 -4.72 40.10 -4.23
N LEU A 216 -5.80 39.93 -3.46
CA LEU A 216 -7.00 40.77 -3.56
C LEU A 216 -6.77 42.23 -3.15
N LYS A 217 -5.88 42.46 -2.19
CA LYS A 217 -5.45 43.81 -1.77
C LYS A 217 -4.67 44.48 -2.89
N ARG A 218 -3.72 43.77 -3.52
CA ARG A 218 -2.98 44.23 -4.71
C ARG A 218 -3.92 44.55 -5.87
N SER A 219 -4.92 43.71 -6.11
CA SER A 219 -5.88 43.90 -7.19
C SER A 219 -7.00 44.91 -6.88
N LYS A 220 -6.98 45.57 -5.70
CA LYS A 220 -8.04 46.48 -5.20
C LYS A 220 -9.46 45.88 -5.18
N LYS A 221 -9.60 44.55 -5.21
CA LYS A 221 -10.90 43.83 -5.21
C LYS A 221 -11.30 43.32 -3.83
N LEU A 222 -10.50 43.64 -2.81
CA LEU A 222 -10.67 43.15 -1.45
C LEU A 222 -12.01 43.54 -0.82
N GLU A 223 -12.39 44.82 -0.87
CA GLU A 223 -13.66 45.29 -0.27
C GLU A 223 -14.88 44.62 -0.89
N SER A 224 -14.89 44.47 -2.22
CA SER A 224 -15.96 43.75 -2.93
C SER A 224 -16.04 42.29 -2.50
N PHE A 225 -14.88 41.63 -2.34
CA PHE A 225 -14.82 40.25 -1.88
C PHE A 225 -15.34 40.10 -0.44
N LEU A 226 -14.91 40.97 0.47
CA LEU A 226 -15.35 40.98 1.87
C LEU A 226 -16.85 41.28 1.98
N SER A 227 -17.36 42.27 1.23
CA SER A 227 -18.79 42.57 1.17
C SER A 227 -19.62 41.37 0.71
N ARG A 228 -19.22 40.71 -0.40
CA ARG A 228 -19.87 39.48 -0.87
C ARG A 228 -19.79 38.35 0.16
N LYS A 229 -18.67 38.22 0.88
CA LYS A 229 -18.50 37.20 1.92
C LYS A 229 -19.38 37.48 3.13
N ARG A 230 -19.44 38.74 3.61
CA ARG A 230 -20.34 39.21 4.67
C ARG A 230 -21.80 38.91 4.32
N ARG A 231 -22.24 39.26 3.10
CA ARG A 231 -23.61 38.96 2.62
C ARG A 231 -23.92 37.46 2.60
N ARG A 232 -23.00 36.61 2.13
CA ARG A 232 -23.19 35.15 2.13
C ARG A 232 -23.24 34.56 3.53
N ASN A 233 -22.42 35.06 4.45
CA ASN A 233 -22.42 34.61 5.85
C ASN A 233 -23.72 35.03 6.54
N ALA A 234 -24.12 36.30 6.42
CA ALA A 234 -25.40 36.79 6.95
C ALA A 234 -26.60 35.98 6.43
N GLY A 235 -26.59 35.59 5.15
CA GLY A 235 -27.62 34.72 4.58
C GLY A 235 -27.63 33.29 5.14
N LYS A 236 -26.49 32.77 5.61
CA LYS A 236 -26.40 31.48 6.32
C LYS A 236 -26.86 31.63 7.77
N ASP A 237 -26.39 32.66 8.45
CA ASP A 237 -26.72 32.94 9.86
C ASP A 237 -28.22 33.18 10.01
N ARG A 238 -28.85 33.88 9.05
CA ARG A 238 -30.31 34.06 8.98
C ARG A 238 -31.10 32.75 8.93
N ARG A 239 -30.54 31.66 8.40
CA ARG A 239 -31.23 30.34 8.40
C ARG A 239 -31.31 29.73 9.80
N HIS A 240 -30.40 30.13 10.70
CA HIS A 240 -30.33 29.65 12.08
C HIS A 240 -31.03 30.59 13.07
N LEU A 241 -31.46 31.77 12.62
CA LEU A 241 -32.29 32.67 13.41
C LEU A 241 -33.76 32.25 13.29
N PRO A 242 -34.54 32.35 14.38
CA PRO A 242 -35.97 32.12 14.31
C PRO A 242 -36.59 33.10 13.29
N LEU A 243 -37.45 32.59 12.42
CA LEU A 243 -38.29 33.44 11.57
C LEU A 243 -39.22 34.20 12.52
N SER A 244 -39.07 35.52 12.60
CA SER A 244 -40.02 36.39 13.29
C SER A 244 -41.40 36.14 12.66
N LYS A 245 -42.31 35.55 13.44
CA LYS A 245 -43.72 35.42 13.09
C LYS A 245 -44.37 36.77 13.37
N GLU A 246 -44.58 37.54 12.32
CA GLU A 246 -45.53 38.65 12.26
C GLU A 246 -46.55 38.28 11.19
#